data_AF-A0A940YJ37-F1
#
_entry.id   AF-A0A940YJ37-F1
#
_cell.length_a   1.000
_cell.length_b   1.000
_cell.length_c   1.000
_cell.angle_alpha   90.00
_cell.angle_beta   90.00
_cell.angle_gamma   90.00
#
_symmetry.space_group_name_H-M   'P 1'
#
loop_
_entity.id
_entity.type
_entity.pdbx_description
1 polymer ?
#
loop_
_entity_poly.entity_id
_entity_poly.type
_entity_poly.pdbx_seq_one_letter_code
_entity_poly.pdbx_strand_id
1 'polypeptide(L)'
;MPLSFRPLFASALALAAALTSGQVLAAKPVAYAAENGFGQSDALLIELKNSGTRAVVVTPLGRGQGAVSTVAGFQVVTLDTPYTEEQDGPIADCDGLPTRVRHDTTQVGTRLRSGTANKGLSELSYAGTDTTLDGCDAGKVVSWGGFVAGQGTNTIHRNLAQIPGLADLVPGSTLAGLSADPGTVVNNQLGADLATFGSGSLSFARSGATVPYTVNADGWIVMSLPTGAQRGYLRLALADNRGMEQWLSADMLGGVPQNLWSPQMMKPVAGTAWGAGAANARIWESAIFAKSTFPFFFYLYKDGTGERVSKDLVAGTESRAPLSAWTVDGSGALVTERTTGGSLLRRRTWQPLALNGKAMGVLESETGYFPDGSTVVIIPPRVNAYIDQGKAVKPAVKQAARQATQSLRSPSSSRSLSR
;
A
#
# COMPACT_ATOMS: atom_id res chain seq x y z
N MET A 1 -61.35 81.76 -5.08
CA MET A 1 -59.97 81.71 -4.54
C MET A 1 -59.96 80.79 -3.33
N PRO A 2 -58.96 79.93 -3.08
CA PRO A 2 -57.83 79.44 -3.91
C PRO A 2 -57.94 77.90 -4.20
N LEU A 3 -57.41 77.37 -5.32
CA LEU A 3 -56.07 76.72 -5.55
C LEU A 3 -55.87 75.45 -4.67
N SER A 4 -55.38 74.28 -5.11
CA SER A 4 -54.35 73.94 -6.12
C SER A 4 -54.45 72.44 -6.56
N PHE A 5 -54.30 72.13 -7.85
CA PHE A 5 -53.20 71.38 -8.52
C PHE A 5 -52.70 70.06 -7.88
N ARG A 6 -53.13 68.91 -8.46
CA ARG A 6 -52.40 67.89 -9.28
C ARG A 6 -50.87 67.67 -9.04
N PRO A 7 -50.23 66.61 -9.61
CA PRO A 7 -50.44 65.15 -9.62
C PRO A 7 -49.09 64.38 -9.37
N LEU A 8 -48.97 63.07 -9.72
CA LEU A 8 -47.87 62.42 -10.49
C LEU A 8 -47.35 61.05 -9.97
N PHE A 9 -47.42 60.08 -10.90
CA PHE A 9 -46.42 59.08 -11.31
C PHE A 9 -45.99 57.92 -10.38
N ALA A 10 -46.51 56.74 -10.75
CA ALA A 10 -45.79 55.57 -11.28
C ALA A 10 -44.37 55.27 -10.78
N SER A 11 -44.15 54.01 -10.37
CA SER A 11 -43.10 53.14 -10.93
C SER A 11 -43.30 51.69 -10.50
N ALA A 12 -43.22 50.78 -11.47
CA ALA A 12 -43.18 49.34 -11.28
C ALA A 12 -41.90 48.93 -10.52
N LEU A 13 -42.01 48.04 -9.54
CA LEU A 13 -40.86 47.28 -9.05
C LEU A 13 -40.86 45.90 -9.70
N ALA A 14 -39.86 45.69 -10.55
CA ALA A 14 -39.43 44.39 -11.01
C ALA A 14 -38.95 43.56 -9.81
N LEU A 15 -39.60 42.43 -9.55
CA LEU A 15 -39.10 41.43 -8.62
C LEU A 15 -37.97 40.66 -9.32
N ALA A 16 -36.75 41.15 -9.18
CA ALA A 16 -35.56 40.44 -9.65
C ALA A 16 -35.38 39.17 -8.83
N ALA A 17 -35.44 38.03 -9.52
CA ALA A 17 -35.13 36.71 -9.00
C ALA A 17 -33.70 36.68 -8.44
N ALA A 18 -33.56 36.55 -7.12
CA ALA A 18 -32.32 36.11 -6.51
C ALA A 18 -32.22 34.59 -6.72
N LEU A 19 -31.68 34.20 -7.87
CA LEU A 19 -31.05 32.89 -8.05
C LEU A 19 -29.92 32.82 -7.01
N THR A 20 -30.19 32.16 -5.88
CA THR A 20 -29.13 31.63 -5.04
C THR A 20 -28.36 30.65 -5.91
N SER A 21 -27.23 31.10 -6.45
CA SER A 21 -26.19 30.22 -6.95
C SER A 21 -25.78 29.34 -5.79
N GLY A 22 -26.39 28.16 -5.71
CA GLY A 22 -25.91 27.09 -4.86
C GLY A 22 -24.47 26.85 -5.28
N GLN A 23 -23.52 27.34 -4.47
CA GLN A 23 -22.15 26.90 -4.57
C GLN A 23 -22.21 25.40 -4.33
N VAL A 24 -22.13 24.63 -5.41
CA VAL A 24 -21.87 23.20 -5.33
C VAL A 24 -20.53 23.10 -4.64
N LEU A 25 -20.54 22.79 -3.34
CA LEU A 25 -19.34 22.45 -2.60
C LEU A 25 -18.56 21.46 -3.45
N ALA A 26 -17.34 21.83 -3.83
CA ALA A 26 -16.48 20.96 -4.62
C ALA A 26 -16.41 19.60 -3.93
N ALA A 27 -16.76 18.53 -4.65
CA ALA A 27 -16.74 17.19 -4.10
C ALA A 27 -15.30 16.89 -3.64
N LYS A 28 -15.13 16.52 -2.36
CA LYS A 28 -13.83 16.08 -1.87
C LYS A 28 -13.39 14.82 -2.63
N PRO A 29 -12.07 14.63 -2.82
CA PRO A 29 -11.57 13.44 -3.47
C PRO A 29 -11.99 12.14 -2.77
N VAL A 30 -11.98 11.04 -3.50
CA VAL A 30 -12.13 9.68 -2.97
C VAL A 30 -10.80 8.96 -3.08
N ALA A 31 -10.29 8.51 -1.94
CA ALA A 31 -9.11 7.67 -1.84
C ALA A 31 -9.51 6.20 -1.98
N TYR A 32 -8.70 5.45 -2.71
CA TYR A 32 -8.73 4.00 -2.82
C TYR A 32 -7.36 3.49 -2.37
N ALA A 33 -7.35 2.49 -1.50
CA ALA A 33 -6.13 1.96 -0.92
C ALA A 33 -6.23 0.45 -0.73
N ALA A 34 -5.09 -0.24 -0.72
CA ALA A 34 -5.07 -1.65 -0.36
C ALA A 34 -5.64 -1.89 1.05
N GLU A 35 -6.48 -2.92 1.20
CA GLU A 35 -6.93 -3.33 2.52
C GLU A 35 -5.78 -4.03 3.29
N ASN A 36 -5.70 -3.80 4.61
CA ASN A 36 -4.72 -4.48 5.46
C ASN A 36 -4.90 -6.01 5.38
N GLY A 37 -3.95 -6.69 4.75
CA GLY A 37 -4.03 -8.15 4.52
C GLY A 37 -3.66 -8.61 3.12
N PHE A 38 -3.63 -7.74 2.12
CA PHE A 38 -3.49 -8.15 0.71
C PHE A 38 -2.09 -8.00 0.11
N GLY A 39 -1.09 -7.60 0.88
CA GLY A 39 0.31 -7.54 0.44
C GLY A 39 0.66 -6.41 -0.51
N GLN A 40 -0.35 -5.67 -0.96
CA GLN A 40 -0.23 -4.57 -1.93
C GLN A 40 -0.09 -3.23 -1.21
N SER A 41 0.64 -2.31 -1.85
CA SER A 41 0.76 -0.90 -1.43
C SER A 41 0.02 0.05 -2.36
N ASP A 42 -0.84 -0.48 -3.22
CA ASP A 42 -1.54 0.28 -4.25
C ASP A 42 -2.44 1.34 -3.62
N ALA A 43 -2.37 2.54 -4.20
CA ALA A 43 -3.16 3.67 -3.81
C ALA A 43 -3.62 4.45 -5.04
N LEU A 44 -4.82 5.00 -4.97
CA LEU A 44 -5.41 5.81 -6.00
C LEU A 44 -6.22 6.92 -5.35
N LEU A 45 -6.13 8.13 -5.87
CA LEU A 45 -6.97 9.26 -5.48
C LEU A 45 -7.70 9.78 -6.71
N ILE A 46 -9.02 9.83 -6.64
CA ILE A 46 -9.86 10.40 -7.70
C ILE A 46 -10.57 11.63 -7.16
N GLU A 47 -10.36 12.77 -7.81
CA GLU A 47 -11.11 13.99 -7.57
C GLU A 47 -11.98 14.28 -8.79
N LEU A 48 -13.31 14.19 -8.62
CA LEU A 48 -14.25 14.53 -9.68
C LEU A 48 -14.34 16.06 -9.86
N LYS A 49 -14.25 16.49 -11.11
CA LYS A 49 -14.34 17.88 -11.57
C LYS A 49 -15.49 18.03 -12.57
N ASN A 50 -15.89 19.27 -12.84
CA ASN A 50 -16.89 19.61 -13.86
C ASN A 50 -18.16 18.75 -13.75
N SER A 51 -18.75 18.73 -12.55
CA SER A 51 -19.95 17.95 -12.24
C SER A 51 -19.82 16.44 -12.54
N GLY A 52 -18.61 15.89 -12.44
CA GLY A 52 -18.33 14.47 -12.61
C GLY A 52 -18.00 14.04 -14.04
N THR A 53 -17.85 14.97 -14.99
CA THR A 53 -17.44 14.65 -16.38
C THR A 53 -15.93 14.56 -16.56
N ARG A 54 -15.17 15.11 -15.61
CA ARG A 54 -13.71 15.13 -15.60
C ARG A 54 -13.21 14.65 -14.25
N ALA A 55 -11.99 14.12 -14.22
CA ALA A 55 -11.34 13.76 -12.97
C ALA A 55 -9.87 14.15 -12.98
N VAL A 56 -9.35 14.50 -11.81
CA VAL A 56 -7.92 14.42 -11.50
C VAL A 56 -7.68 13.07 -10.85
N VAL A 57 -6.64 12.39 -11.28
CA VAL A 57 -6.27 11.06 -10.80
C VAL A 57 -4.83 11.12 -10.30
N VAL A 58 -4.56 10.54 -9.14
CA VAL A 58 -3.20 10.35 -8.63
C VAL A 58 -2.99 8.89 -8.31
N THR A 59 -1.89 8.32 -8.79
CA THR A 59 -1.50 6.92 -8.68
C THR A 59 -0.05 6.82 -8.19
N PRO A 60 0.52 5.62 -7.99
CA PRO A 60 1.96 5.49 -7.75
C PRO A 60 2.81 5.98 -8.93
N LEU A 61 2.27 5.93 -10.16
CA LEU A 61 2.97 6.34 -11.39
C LEU A 61 2.95 7.85 -11.62
N GLY A 62 2.00 8.56 -11.02
CA GLY A 62 1.93 10.01 -11.13
C GLY A 62 0.52 10.56 -11.03
N ARG A 63 0.43 11.85 -11.35
CA ARG A 63 -0.79 12.63 -11.38
C ARG A 63 -1.16 12.99 -12.80
N GLY A 64 -2.43 12.85 -13.10
CA GLY A 64 -3.01 13.12 -14.41
C GLY A 64 -4.45 13.59 -14.29
N GLN A 65 -5.05 13.82 -15.45
CA GLN A 65 -6.46 14.18 -15.57
C GLN A 65 -7.06 13.45 -16.75
N GLY A 66 -8.38 13.31 -16.75
CA GLY A 66 -9.07 12.56 -17.78
C GLY A 66 -10.57 12.78 -17.83
N ALA A 67 -11.18 12.23 -18.88
CA ALA A 67 -12.63 12.18 -19.06
C ALA A 67 -13.22 11.02 -18.27
N VAL A 68 -14.35 11.26 -17.61
CA VAL A 68 -15.06 10.25 -16.82
C VAL A 68 -16.17 9.65 -17.66
N SER A 69 -16.25 8.32 -17.67
CA SER A 69 -17.30 7.55 -18.32
C SER A 69 -17.72 6.37 -17.43
N THR A 70 -18.68 5.58 -17.90
CA THR A 70 -19.07 4.33 -17.26
C THR A 70 -18.92 3.19 -18.25
N VAL A 71 -18.20 2.14 -17.87
CA VAL A 71 -17.94 0.95 -18.70
C VAL A 71 -18.16 -0.28 -17.85
N ALA A 72 -19.07 -1.18 -18.25
CA ALA A 72 -19.34 -2.44 -17.54
C ALA A 72 -19.60 -2.28 -16.01
N GLY A 73 -20.19 -1.16 -15.60
CA GLY A 73 -20.45 -0.83 -14.20
C GLY A 73 -19.26 -0.24 -13.42
N PHE A 74 -18.12 -0.02 -14.08
CA PHE A 74 -17.01 0.76 -13.55
C PHE A 74 -17.20 2.25 -13.89
N GLN A 75 -16.88 3.12 -12.95
CA GLN A 75 -16.56 4.52 -13.25
C GLN A 75 -15.12 4.53 -13.79
N VAL A 76 -14.95 4.87 -15.06
CA VAL A 76 -13.67 4.84 -15.76
C VAL A 76 -13.21 6.26 -16.02
N VAL A 77 -11.95 6.55 -15.70
CA VAL A 77 -11.25 7.76 -16.11
C VAL A 77 -10.34 7.39 -17.27
N THR A 78 -10.61 7.94 -18.45
CA THR A 78 -9.69 7.88 -19.60
C THR A 78 -8.75 9.07 -19.53
N LEU A 79 -7.47 8.79 -19.32
CA LEU A 79 -6.44 9.80 -19.09
C LEU A 79 -6.15 10.58 -20.39
N ASP A 80 -5.98 11.90 -20.27
CA ASP A 80 -5.58 12.75 -21.40
C ASP A 80 -4.15 12.44 -21.86
N THR A 81 -3.32 11.99 -20.92
CA THR A 81 -1.94 11.56 -21.16
C THR A 81 -1.73 10.25 -20.40
N PRO A 82 -1.24 9.19 -21.06
CA PRO A 82 -0.98 7.93 -20.39
C PRO A 82 0.05 8.08 -19.27
N TYR A 83 -0.04 7.23 -18.24
CA TYR A 83 1.13 6.98 -17.40
C TYR A 83 2.02 5.97 -18.11
N THR A 84 3.23 6.39 -18.45
CA THR A 84 4.18 5.61 -19.20
C THR A 84 5.32 5.15 -18.30
N GLU A 85 5.60 3.86 -18.31
CA GLU A 85 6.80 3.28 -17.71
C GLU A 85 7.46 2.30 -18.69
N GLU A 86 8.76 2.06 -18.51
CA GLU A 86 9.47 1.02 -19.25
C GLU A 86 9.83 -0.11 -18.28
N GLN A 87 9.57 -1.33 -18.71
CA GLN A 87 9.85 -2.54 -17.92
C GLN A 87 10.37 -3.66 -18.82
N ASP A 88 10.95 -4.67 -18.19
CA ASP A 88 11.32 -5.90 -18.88
C ASP A 88 10.05 -6.68 -19.22
N GLY A 89 9.85 -6.91 -20.51
CA GLY A 89 8.80 -7.72 -21.09
C GLY A 89 9.14 -9.21 -21.12
N PRO A 90 8.30 -10.02 -21.77
CA PRO A 90 8.58 -11.44 -21.97
C PRO A 90 9.87 -11.63 -22.76
N ILE A 91 10.52 -12.78 -22.54
CA ILE A 91 11.67 -13.23 -23.33
C ILE A 91 11.24 -13.38 -24.79
N ALA A 92 11.95 -12.74 -25.72
CA ALA A 92 11.67 -12.88 -27.14
C ALA A 92 12.07 -14.27 -27.64
N ASP A 93 11.20 -14.89 -28.43
CA ASP A 93 11.43 -16.22 -29.00
C ASP A 93 12.63 -16.27 -29.97
N CYS A 94 13.02 -15.12 -30.53
CA CYS A 94 14.02 -15.08 -31.59
C CYS A 94 15.47 -15.02 -31.10
N ASP A 95 15.74 -14.39 -29.95
CA ASP A 95 17.09 -14.22 -29.40
C ASP A 95 17.22 -14.72 -27.96
N GLY A 96 16.10 -15.09 -27.32
CA GLY A 96 16.09 -15.58 -25.94
C GLY A 96 16.40 -14.51 -24.91
N LEU A 97 16.32 -13.22 -25.27
CA LEU A 97 16.56 -12.10 -24.37
C LEU A 97 15.25 -11.46 -23.88
N PRO A 98 15.20 -10.91 -22.65
CA PRO A 98 14.10 -10.06 -22.23
C PRO A 98 13.94 -8.89 -23.19
N THR A 99 12.71 -8.64 -23.65
CA THR A 99 12.41 -7.45 -24.45
C THR A 99 12.19 -6.25 -23.55
N ARG A 100 12.47 -5.04 -24.02
CA ARG A 100 12.02 -3.81 -23.36
C ARG A 100 10.61 -3.49 -23.83
N VAL A 101 9.71 -3.26 -22.89
CA VAL A 101 8.32 -2.92 -23.17
C VAL A 101 7.99 -1.59 -22.52
N ARG A 102 7.41 -0.69 -23.30
CA ARG A 102 6.76 0.52 -22.80
C ARG A 102 5.32 0.19 -22.42
N HIS A 103 5.02 0.33 -21.13
CA HIS A 103 3.71 0.11 -20.54
C HIS A 103 2.99 1.45 -20.39
N ASP A 104 1.95 1.66 -21.19
CA ASP A 104 1.14 2.87 -21.19
C ASP A 104 -0.22 2.60 -20.54
N THR A 105 -0.40 3.05 -19.30
CA THR A 105 -1.73 3.05 -18.64
C THR A 105 -2.55 4.21 -19.16
N THR A 106 -3.64 3.92 -19.86
CA THR A 106 -4.52 4.94 -20.47
C THR A 106 -5.83 5.11 -19.73
N GLN A 107 -6.25 4.12 -18.96
CA GLN A 107 -7.51 4.13 -18.22
C GLN A 107 -7.38 3.55 -16.81
N VAL A 108 -8.08 4.18 -15.88
CA VAL A 108 -8.23 3.71 -14.50
C VAL A 108 -9.71 3.61 -14.18
N GLY A 109 -10.16 2.49 -13.65
CA GLY A 109 -11.57 2.23 -13.37
C GLY A 109 -11.81 1.76 -11.95
N THR A 110 -12.87 2.27 -11.33
CA THR A 110 -13.31 1.84 -10.00
C THR A 110 -14.76 1.38 -10.03
N ARG A 111 -15.08 0.34 -9.27
CA ARG A 111 -16.44 -0.18 -9.14
C ARG A 111 -16.76 -0.47 -7.69
N LEU A 112 -17.84 0.11 -7.19
CA LEU A 112 -18.33 -0.19 -5.84
C LEU A 112 -18.72 -1.67 -5.73
N ARG A 113 -18.13 -2.38 -4.77
CA ARG A 113 -18.44 -3.79 -4.46
C ARG A 113 -19.39 -3.90 -3.28
N SER A 114 -19.16 -3.11 -2.24
CA SER A 114 -19.99 -3.06 -1.03
C SER A 114 -19.79 -1.75 -0.27
N GLY A 115 -20.75 -1.39 0.57
CA GLY A 115 -20.72 -0.16 1.37
C GLY A 115 -21.53 0.97 0.73
N THR A 116 -21.06 2.20 0.91
CA THR A 116 -21.69 3.42 0.37
C THR A 116 -20.76 4.15 -0.57
N ALA A 117 -21.24 5.19 -1.24
CA ALA A 117 -20.39 6.08 -2.03
C ALA A 117 -19.24 6.70 -1.21
N ASN A 118 -19.41 6.84 0.11
CA ASN A 118 -18.41 7.50 0.96
C ASN A 118 -17.40 6.54 1.59
N LYS A 119 -17.77 5.28 1.81
CA LYS A 119 -16.88 4.29 2.39
C LYS A 119 -17.32 2.88 2.05
N GLY A 120 -16.35 1.99 1.81
CA GLY A 120 -16.63 0.59 1.58
C GLY A 120 -15.47 -0.13 0.93
N LEU A 121 -15.82 -1.14 0.15
CA LEU A 121 -14.92 -1.88 -0.72
C LEU A 121 -15.26 -1.58 -2.17
N SER A 122 -14.23 -1.31 -2.95
CA SER A 122 -14.29 -1.12 -4.39
C SER A 122 -13.31 -2.06 -5.09
N GLU A 123 -13.61 -2.32 -6.34
CA GLU A 123 -12.74 -3.01 -7.26
C GLU A 123 -12.02 -1.98 -8.12
N LEU A 124 -10.70 -2.11 -8.23
CA LEU A 124 -9.82 -1.24 -8.99
C LEU A 124 -9.25 -2.03 -10.17
N SER A 125 -9.40 -1.48 -11.37
CA SER A 125 -8.89 -2.06 -12.60
C SER A 125 -8.17 -0.99 -13.42
N TYR A 126 -7.19 -1.44 -14.19
CA TYR A 126 -6.42 -0.61 -15.11
C TYR A 126 -6.54 -1.19 -16.52
N ALA A 127 -6.41 -0.33 -17.52
CA ALA A 127 -6.30 -0.75 -18.91
C ALA A 127 -5.35 0.17 -19.67
N GLY A 128 -4.73 -0.37 -20.70
CA GLY A 128 -3.69 0.32 -21.43
C GLY A 128 -3.14 -0.46 -22.61
N THR A 129 -1.95 -0.07 -23.03
CA THR A 129 -1.21 -0.72 -24.12
C THR A 129 0.23 -0.99 -23.72
N ASP A 130 0.76 -2.13 -24.16
CA ASP A 130 2.17 -2.47 -24.13
C ASP A 130 2.75 -2.28 -25.54
N THR A 131 3.83 -1.53 -25.66
CA THR A 131 4.58 -1.37 -26.91
C THR A 131 5.95 -2.01 -26.75
N THR A 132 6.24 -3.03 -27.55
CA THR A 132 7.58 -3.65 -27.58
C THR A 132 8.57 -2.69 -28.23
N LEU A 133 9.67 -2.37 -27.55
CA LEU A 133 10.62 -1.33 -27.98
C LEU A 133 11.82 -1.89 -28.77
N ASP A 134 12.16 -3.17 -28.57
CA ASP A 134 13.30 -3.83 -29.18
C ASP A 134 13.01 -5.30 -29.53
N GLY A 135 14.02 -5.99 -30.05
CA GLY A 135 13.89 -7.38 -30.51
C GLY A 135 13.04 -7.52 -31.77
N CYS A 136 12.62 -8.75 -32.06
CA CYS A 136 11.96 -9.10 -33.32
C CYS A 136 10.50 -8.63 -33.41
N ASP A 137 9.88 -8.34 -32.27
CA ASP A 137 8.52 -7.80 -32.17
C ASP A 137 8.53 -6.28 -31.97
N ALA A 138 9.66 -5.60 -32.19
CA ALA A 138 9.77 -4.15 -32.02
C ALA A 138 8.66 -3.39 -32.79
N GLY A 139 7.98 -2.47 -32.09
CA GLY A 139 6.82 -1.73 -32.59
C GLY A 139 5.47 -2.43 -32.43
N LYS A 140 5.44 -3.70 -32.00
CA LYS A 140 4.19 -4.40 -31.69
C LYS A 140 3.50 -3.75 -30.51
N VAL A 141 2.21 -3.44 -30.70
CA VAL A 141 1.34 -2.86 -29.67
C VAL A 141 0.26 -3.87 -29.31
N VAL A 142 0.14 -4.21 -28.02
CA VAL A 142 -0.91 -5.10 -27.50
C VAL A 142 -1.68 -4.40 -26.39
N SER A 143 -3.00 -4.56 -26.37
CA SER A 143 -3.81 -4.07 -25.25
C SER A 143 -3.64 -4.98 -24.03
N TRP A 144 -3.60 -4.38 -22.84
CA TRP A 144 -3.62 -5.12 -21.58
C TRP A 144 -4.71 -4.58 -20.66
N GLY A 145 -5.09 -5.42 -19.69
CA GLY A 145 -6.12 -5.08 -18.71
C GLY A 145 -7.52 -4.99 -19.30
N GLY A 146 -8.42 -4.35 -18.56
CA GLY A 146 -9.82 -4.23 -18.92
C GLY A 146 -10.75 -4.14 -17.72
N PHE A 147 -12.03 -3.89 -17.99
CA PHE A 147 -13.06 -3.66 -16.97
C PHE A 147 -14.02 -4.84 -16.92
N VAL A 148 -13.56 -5.92 -16.28
CA VAL A 148 -14.34 -7.14 -16.07
C VAL A 148 -14.60 -7.31 -14.58
N ALA A 149 -15.86 -7.43 -14.21
CA ALA A 149 -16.28 -7.58 -12.82
C ALA A 149 -15.65 -8.82 -12.17
N GLY A 150 -15.03 -8.65 -11.01
CA GLY A 150 -14.38 -9.73 -10.27
C GLY A 150 -12.92 -9.98 -10.64
N GLN A 151 -12.35 -9.24 -11.59
CA GLN A 151 -10.95 -9.40 -12.02
C GLN A 151 -10.03 -8.27 -11.55
N GLY A 152 -10.57 -7.16 -11.07
CA GLY A 152 -9.80 -6.07 -10.48
C GLY A 152 -9.34 -6.35 -9.04
N THR A 153 -8.44 -5.49 -8.57
CA THR A 153 -7.91 -5.50 -7.21
C THR A 153 -8.94 -4.97 -6.22
N ASN A 154 -9.18 -5.70 -5.14
CA ASN A 154 -10.04 -5.22 -4.05
C ASN A 154 -9.30 -4.13 -3.26
N THR A 155 -9.92 -2.95 -3.17
CA THR A 155 -9.42 -1.80 -2.43
C THR A 155 -10.48 -1.32 -1.46
N ILE A 156 -10.08 -0.78 -0.32
CA ILE A 156 -10.99 0.08 0.44
C ILE A 156 -11.14 1.39 -0.32
N HIS A 157 -12.31 2.02 -0.22
CA HIS A 157 -12.45 3.42 -0.62
C HIS A 157 -12.94 4.29 0.52
N ARG A 158 -12.50 5.55 0.55
CA ARG A 158 -12.83 6.56 1.57
C ARG A 158 -12.98 7.92 0.91
N ASN A 159 -14.14 8.55 1.09
CA ASN A 159 -14.34 9.95 0.75
C ASN A 159 -13.58 10.81 1.78
N LEU A 160 -12.70 11.70 1.28
CA LEU A 160 -11.86 12.54 2.13
C LEU A 160 -12.65 13.56 2.96
N ALA A 161 -13.92 13.80 2.67
CA ALA A 161 -14.81 14.58 3.54
C ALA A 161 -15.14 13.86 4.86
N GLN A 162 -14.90 12.55 4.97
CA GLN A 162 -15.37 11.71 6.09
C GLN A 162 -14.25 10.88 6.71
N ILE A 163 -13.00 11.35 6.62
CA ILE A 163 -11.85 10.68 7.24
C ILE A 163 -11.68 11.09 8.71
N PRO A 164 -11.06 10.23 9.54
CA PRO A 164 -10.72 10.61 10.90
C PRO A 164 -9.74 11.80 10.92
N GLY A 165 -9.93 12.76 11.82
CA GLY A 165 -9.03 13.90 12.01
C GLY A 165 -7.66 13.51 12.57
N LEU A 166 -6.86 14.45 13.08
CA LEU A 166 -5.53 14.17 13.66
C LEU A 166 -5.41 14.62 15.13
N ALA A 167 -6.53 14.78 15.83
CA ALA A 167 -6.58 15.33 17.19
C ALA A 167 -5.78 14.51 18.22
N ASP A 168 -5.53 13.24 17.93
CA ASP A 168 -4.78 12.28 18.72
C ASP A 168 -3.28 12.24 18.40
N LEU A 169 -2.80 13.06 17.46
CA LEU A 169 -1.40 13.23 17.09
C LEU A 169 -0.88 14.58 17.60
N VAL A 170 -0.85 14.72 18.93
CA VAL A 170 -0.37 15.92 19.64
C VAL A 170 1.13 15.87 19.89
N PRO A 171 1.79 16.98 20.27
CA PRO A 171 3.19 16.94 20.69
C PRO A 171 3.46 15.87 21.75
N GLY A 172 4.51 15.08 21.56
CA GLY A 172 4.88 13.91 22.37
C GLY A 172 4.27 12.59 21.89
N SER A 173 3.25 12.60 21.02
CA SER A 173 2.71 11.38 20.42
C SER A 173 3.69 10.77 19.42
N THR A 174 3.58 9.45 19.22
CA THR A 174 4.46 8.71 18.31
C THR A 174 3.66 7.90 17.30
N LEU A 175 4.23 7.74 16.11
CA LEU A 175 3.65 6.99 15.00
C LEU A 175 4.77 6.29 14.22
N ALA A 176 4.67 4.98 14.09
CA ALA A 176 5.52 4.20 13.20
C ALA A 176 4.90 4.15 11.81
N GLY A 177 5.74 4.27 10.77
CA GLY A 177 5.31 4.20 9.36
C GLY A 177 5.64 5.44 8.53
N LEU A 178 6.01 6.55 9.18
CA LEU A 178 6.49 7.75 8.51
C LEU A 178 7.95 7.60 8.08
N SER A 179 8.35 8.31 7.03
CA SER A 179 9.72 8.31 6.50
C SER A 179 10.22 9.70 6.16
N ALA A 180 11.36 10.06 6.74
CA ALA A 180 12.14 11.27 6.44
C ALA A 180 13.17 11.06 5.31
N ASP A 181 13.22 9.87 4.70
CA ASP A 181 14.17 9.56 3.64
C ASP A 181 13.90 10.43 2.40
N PRO A 182 14.86 11.23 1.91
CA PRO A 182 14.68 12.07 0.73
C PRO A 182 14.61 11.28 -0.58
N GLY A 183 14.90 9.97 -0.58
CA GLY A 183 14.81 9.13 -1.76
C GLY A 183 13.43 9.15 -2.41
N THR A 184 13.42 9.13 -3.73
CA THR A 184 12.23 8.81 -4.54
C THR A 184 11.90 7.33 -4.37
N VAL A 185 10.62 6.98 -4.43
CA VAL A 185 10.16 5.60 -4.29
C VAL A 185 10.52 4.81 -5.55
N VAL A 186 11.78 4.38 -5.67
CA VAL A 186 12.18 3.42 -6.71
C VAL A 186 12.02 2.02 -6.11
N ASN A 187 11.17 1.19 -6.72
CA ASN A 187 10.90 -0.21 -6.32
C ASN A 187 10.24 -0.41 -4.93
N ASN A 188 9.21 0.39 -4.62
CA ASN A 188 8.13 0.02 -3.68
C ASN A 188 8.49 -0.34 -2.23
N GLN A 189 9.18 0.54 -1.49
CA GLN A 189 8.87 0.86 -0.08
C GLN A 189 9.90 1.87 0.47
N LEU A 190 9.44 3.06 0.88
CA LEU A 190 10.25 3.96 1.70
C LEU A 190 10.52 3.28 3.05
N GLY A 191 11.75 3.40 3.54
CA GLY A 191 12.09 2.93 4.87
C GLY A 191 11.30 3.72 5.91
N ALA A 192 10.32 3.07 6.53
CA ALA A 192 9.57 3.57 7.65
C ALA A 192 10.49 3.79 8.86
N ASP A 193 10.01 4.64 9.75
CA ASP A 193 10.68 5.00 10.99
C ASP A 193 9.62 5.28 12.06
N LEU A 194 10.08 5.37 13.30
CA LEU A 194 9.30 5.82 14.42
C LEU A 194 9.44 7.34 14.53
N ALA A 195 8.36 8.06 14.24
CA ALA A 195 8.31 9.50 14.33
C ALA A 195 7.65 9.95 15.64
N THR A 196 8.20 10.99 16.26
CA THR A 196 7.62 11.69 17.41
C THR A 196 7.14 13.06 16.97
N PHE A 197 5.87 13.37 17.24
CA PHE A 197 5.28 14.67 16.94
C PHE A 197 5.80 15.72 17.92
N GLY A 198 6.31 16.83 17.40
CA GLY A 198 6.61 18.06 18.11
C GLY A 198 5.65 19.18 17.71
N SER A 199 5.95 20.39 18.19
CA SER A 199 5.22 21.59 17.80
C SER A 199 5.68 22.07 16.41
N GLY A 200 5.11 21.49 15.35
CA GLY A 200 5.43 21.82 13.95
C GLY A 200 6.63 21.06 13.36
N SER A 201 7.15 20.07 14.08
CA SER A 201 8.24 19.20 13.60
C SER A 201 7.99 17.73 13.95
N LEU A 202 8.59 16.83 13.18
CA LEU A 202 8.62 15.38 13.41
C LEU A 202 10.06 14.96 13.63
N SER A 203 10.34 14.30 14.75
CA SER A 203 11.66 13.73 15.06
C SER A 203 11.65 12.22 14.82
N PHE A 204 12.63 11.72 14.08
CA PHE A 204 12.67 10.36 13.56
C PHE A 204 13.77 9.55 14.25
N ALA A 205 13.40 8.42 14.87
CA ALA A 205 14.29 7.69 15.76
C ALA A 205 15.47 7.02 15.03
N ARG A 206 15.22 6.34 13.91
CA ARG A 206 16.24 5.59 13.17
C ARG A 206 17.16 6.52 12.38
N SER A 207 16.60 7.51 11.70
CA SER A 207 17.38 8.46 10.90
C SER A 207 18.05 9.58 11.72
N GLY A 208 17.56 9.84 12.93
CA GLY A 208 17.95 11.01 13.74
C GLY A 208 17.49 12.34 13.17
N ALA A 209 16.75 12.33 12.06
CA ALA A 209 16.30 13.54 11.38
C ALA A 209 15.18 14.24 12.19
N THR A 210 15.14 15.56 12.12
CA THR A 210 13.98 16.35 12.54
C THR A 210 13.51 17.18 11.36
N VAL A 211 12.24 16.99 10.97
CA VAL A 211 11.67 17.54 9.75
C VAL A 211 10.49 18.43 10.10
N PRO A 212 10.42 19.67 9.61
CA PRO A 212 9.24 20.52 9.81
C PRO A 212 8.04 19.92 9.08
N TYR A 213 6.85 20.05 9.67
CA TYR A 213 5.60 19.66 9.03
C TYR A 213 4.52 20.72 9.23
N THR A 214 3.56 20.71 8.32
CA THR A 214 2.29 21.46 8.43
C THR A 214 1.12 20.52 8.21
N VAL A 215 -0.08 20.90 8.63
CA VAL A 215 -1.31 20.21 8.26
C VAL A 215 -2.11 21.10 7.33
N ASN A 216 -2.36 20.65 6.10
CA ASN A 216 -3.13 21.43 5.13
C ASN A 216 -4.65 21.32 5.38
N ALA A 217 -5.44 22.11 4.65
CA ALA A 217 -6.90 22.15 4.79
C ALA A 217 -7.62 20.82 4.43
N ASP A 218 -6.94 19.91 3.74
CA ASP A 218 -7.43 18.58 3.40
C ASP A 218 -7.00 17.52 4.44
N GLY A 219 -6.31 17.93 5.51
CA GLY A 219 -5.88 17.05 6.60
C GLY A 219 -4.56 16.32 6.33
N TRP A 220 -3.84 16.66 5.27
CA TRP A 220 -2.52 16.08 5.01
C TRP A 220 -1.48 16.64 5.97
N ILE A 221 -0.72 15.76 6.60
CA ILE A 221 0.57 16.09 7.21
C ILE A 221 1.57 16.26 6.06
N VAL A 222 2.00 17.49 5.78
CA VAL A 222 2.98 17.80 4.74
C VAL A 222 4.31 18.11 5.38
N MET A 223 5.28 17.23 5.18
CA MET A 223 6.65 17.37 5.65
C MET A 223 7.52 18.03 4.58
N SER A 224 8.41 18.94 4.98
CA SER A 224 9.41 19.53 4.09
C SER A 224 10.77 18.87 4.32
N LEU A 225 11.16 17.97 3.41
CA LEU A 225 12.40 17.20 3.51
C LEU A 225 13.62 18.11 3.25
N PRO A 226 14.81 17.76 3.76
CA PRO A 226 16.02 18.60 3.62
C PRO A 226 16.42 18.96 2.19
N THR A 227 16.03 18.15 1.20
CA THR A 227 16.30 18.38 -0.22
C THR A 227 15.36 19.40 -0.88
N GLY A 228 14.39 19.94 -0.12
CA GLY A 228 13.31 20.79 -0.65
C GLY A 228 12.12 19.99 -1.19
N ALA A 229 12.24 18.66 -1.29
CA ALA A 229 11.11 17.78 -1.60
C ALA A 229 10.07 17.81 -0.48
N GLN A 230 8.79 17.62 -0.83
CA GLN A 230 7.72 17.51 0.16
C GLN A 230 7.15 16.10 0.17
N ARG A 231 6.79 15.61 1.36
CA ARG A 231 6.10 14.34 1.53
C ARG A 231 4.85 14.51 2.37
N GLY A 232 3.73 14.01 1.85
CA GLY A 232 2.43 14.07 2.49
C GLY A 232 2.03 12.75 3.12
N TYR A 233 1.32 12.79 4.24
CA TYR A 233 0.60 11.64 4.80
C TYR A 233 -0.83 12.00 5.16
N LEU A 234 -1.78 11.12 4.84
CA LEU A 234 -3.20 11.31 5.12
C LEU A 234 -3.81 10.07 5.78
N ARG A 235 -4.46 10.23 6.93
CA ARG A 235 -5.12 9.13 7.63
C ARG A 235 -6.44 8.78 6.94
N LEU A 236 -6.59 7.52 6.52
CA LEU A 236 -7.83 7.02 5.90
C LEU A 236 -8.74 6.32 6.91
N ALA A 237 -8.16 5.58 7.85
CA ALA A 237 -8.90 4.86 8.89
C ALA A 237 -8.09 4.71 10.17
N LEU A 238 -8.81 4.69 11.29
CA LEU A 238 -8.25 4.33 12.60
C LEU A 238 -7.82 2.86 12.62
N ALA A 239 -7.07 2.52 13.68
CA ALA A 239 -6.52 1.20 13.89
C ALA A 239 -7.61 0.10 13.85
N ASP A 240 -7.30 -0.98 13.13
CA ASP A 240 -8.10 -2.20 13.19
C ASP A 240 -7.79 -3.01 14.46
N ASN A 241 -8.37 -4.21 14.59
CA ASN A 241 -8.16 -5.10 15.74
C ASN A 241 -6.71 -5.60 15.91
N ARG A 242 -5.83 -5.38 14.92
CA ARG A 242 -4.39 -5.67 14.99
C ARG A 242 -3.58 -4.44 15.41
N GLY A 243 -4.22 -3.28 15.58
CA GLY A 243 -3.57 -2.01 15.88
C GLY A 243 -3.07 -1.25 14.65
N MET A 244 -3.44 -1.69 13.44
CA MET A 244 -2.92 -1.16 12.19
C MET A 244 -3.83 -0.07 11.65
N GLU A 245 -3.31 1.15 11.52
CA GLU A 245 -3.99 2.26 10.85
C GLU A 245 -3.77 2.18 9.32
N GLN A 246 -4.72 2.76 8.57
CA GLN A 246 -4.63 2.85 7.10
C GLN A 246 -4.39 4.30 6.70
N TRP A 247 -3.38 4.51 5.85
CA TRP A 247 -2.91 5.82 5.45
C TRP A 247 -2.59 5.87 3.97
N LEU A 248 -2.58 7.09 3.43
CA LEU A 248 -1.87 7.40 2.19
C LEU A 248 -0.56 8.09 2.52
N SER A 249 0.46 7.84 1.71
CA SER A 249 1.63 8.70 1.59
C SER A 249 1.73 9.23 0.17
N ALA A 250 2.26 10.44 0.03
CA ALA A 250 2.41 11.08 -1.27
C ALA A 250 3.74 11.81 -1.38
N ASP A 251 4.34 11.80 -2.57
CA ASP A 251 5.26 12.87 -2.94
C ASP A 251 4.42 14.09 -3.30
N MET A 252 4.85 15.25 -2.82
CA MET A 252 4.07 16.48 -2.85
C MET A 252 4.81 17.57 -3.63
N LEU A 253 4.05 18.37 -4.37
CA LEU A 253 4.54 19.60 -5.00
C LEU A 253 3.59 20.74 -4.64
N GLY A 254 4.10 21.75 -3.92
CA GLY A 254 3.28 22.87 -3.45
C GLY A 254 2.11 22.42 -2.56
N GLY A 255 2.30 21.37 -1.75
CA GLY A 255 1.25 20.77 -0.92
C GLY A 255 0.21 19.93 -1.66
N VAL A 256 0.42 19.64 -2.95
CA VAL A 256 -0.50 18.83 -3.76
C VAL A 256 0.13 17.48 -4.14
N PRO A 257 -0.59 16.35 -3.95
CA PRO A 257 -0.06 15.02 -4.25
C PRO A 257 0.33 14.87 -5.72
N GLN A 258 1.47 14.22 -5.98
CA GLN A 258 1.97 13.89 -7.33
C GLN A 258 2.01 12.39 -7.56
N ASN A 259 2.45 11.62 -6.56
CA ASN A 259 2.48 10.16 -6.58
C ASN A 259 1.93 9.66 -5.24
N LEU A 260 1.32 8.47 -5.19
CA LEU A 260 0.66 7.95 -3.99
C LEU A 260 1.03 6.50 -3.68
N TRP A 261 1.07 6.19 -2.39
CA TRP A 261 1.20 4.84 -1.86
C TRP A 261 0.32 4.66 -0.63
N SER A 262 0.03 3.41 -0.28
CA SER A 262 -0.75 3.05 0.90
C SER A 262 0.15 2.41 1.97
N PRO A 263 0.87 3.19 2.79
CA PRO A 263 1.64 2.65 3.89
C PRO A 263 0.74 2.18 5.03
N GLN A 264 1.22 1.16 5.71
CA GLN A 264 0.72 0.73 6.99
C GLN A 264 1.35 1.55 8.10
N MET A 265 0.56 1.97 9.09
CA MET A 265 1.05 2.71 10.24
C MET A 265 0.52 2.15 11.55
N MET A 266 1.25 2.41 12.63
CA MET A 266 0.87 1.94 13.96
C MET A 266 1.36 2.90 15.03
N LYS A 267 0.52 3.14 16.03
CA LYS A 267 0.94 3.81 17.27
C LYS A 267 1.61 2.79 18.19
N PRO A 268 2.88 3.01 18.59
CA PRO A 268 3.52 2.11 19.53
C PRO A 268 2.89 2.25 20.93
N VAL A 269 2.95 1.18 21.70
CA VAL A 269 2.53 1.10 23.09
C VAL A 269 3.77 0.91 23.95
N ALA A 270 4.02 1.83 24.87
CA ALA A 270 5.18 1.79 25.75
C ALA A 270 5.25 0.47 26.55
N GLY A 271 6.46 -0.09 26.66
CA GLY A 271 6.69 -1.36 27.37
C GLY A 271 6.33 -2.61 26.56
N THR A 272 5.86 -2.49 25.32
CA THR A 272 5.66 -3.67 24.46
C THR A 272 7.00 -4.34 24.19
N ALA A 273 7.07 -5.64 24.45
CA ALA A 273 8.27 -6.45 24.24
C ALA A 273 7.90 -7.86 23.79
N TRP A 274 8.85 -8.52 23.13
CA TRP A 274 8.80 -9.97 22.95
C TRP A 274 8.98 -10.67 24.31
N GLY A 275 8.34 -11.84 24.45
CA GLY A 275 8.54 -12.66 25.66
C GLY A 275 9.95 -13.26 25.72
N ALA A 276 10.28 -13.94 26.82
CA ALA A 276 11.50 -14.76 26.88
C ALA A 276 11.44 -15.88 25.84
N GLY A 277 12.59 -16.21 25.21
CA GLY A 277 12.72 -17.10 24.05
C GLY A 277 11.59 -18.13 23.86
N ALA A 278 11.52 -19.15 24.72
CA ALA A 278 10.54 -20.25 24.60
C ALA A 278 9.05 -19.83 24.55
N ALA A 279 8.68 -18.63 25.01
CA ALA A 279 7.33 -18.07 24.89
C ALA A 279 6.98 -17.65 23.44
N ASN A 280 7.98 -17.24 22.66
CA ASN A 280 7.84 -16.80 21.26
C ASN A 280 7.92 -17.96 20.26
N ALA A 281 8.10 -19.20 20.74
CA ALA A 281 8.09 -20.41 19.92
C ALA A 281 6.67 -20.74 19.42
N ARG A 282 6.23 -19.96 18.44
CA ARG A 282 4.87 -19.88 17.92
C ARG A 282 4.86 -19.89 16.39
N ILE A 283 3.67 -20.07 15.84
CA ILE A 283 3.39 -19.80 14.44
C ILE A 283 2.92 -18.35 14.34
N TRP A 284 3.71 -17.54 13.65
CA TRP A 284 3.45 -16.12 13.44
C TRP A 284 3.04 -15.88 11.98
N GLU A 285 1.81 -15.48 11.75
CA GLU A 285 1.32 -15.11 10.43
C GLU A 285 1.53 -13.61 10.17
N SER A 286 2.09 -13.26 9.02
CA SER A 286 2.25 -11.87 8.60
C SER A 286 0.91 -11.26 8.22
N ALA A 287 0.48 -10.23 8.96
CA ALA A 287 -0.77 -9.52 8.73
C ALA A 287 -0.79 -8.78 7.39
N ILE A 288 0.36 -8.47 6.80
CA ILE A 288 0.44 -7.91 5.44
C ILE A 288 -0.13 -8.87 4.41
N PHE A 289 -0.03 -10.19 4.60
CA PHE A 289 -0.47 -11.21 3.63
C PHE A 289 -1.64 -12.08 4.11
N ALA A 290 -2.21 -11.81 5.29
CA ALA A 290 -3.20 -12.68 5.91
C ALA A 290 -4.53 -12.82 5.14
N LYS A 291 -4.83 -11.91 4.20
CA LYS A 291 -6.01 -11.98 3.32
C LYS A 291 -5.66 -12.31 1.87
N SER A 292 -4.38 -12.45 1.54
CA SER A 292 -3.95 -12.78 0.18
C SER A 292 -4.14 -14.27 -0.10
N THR A 293 -4.08 -14.65 -1.38
CA THR A 293 -3.98 -16.05 -1.81
C THR A 293 -2.63 -16.68 -1.46
N PHE A 294 -1.67 -15.88 -1.00
CA PHE A 294 -0.32 -16.26 -0.64
C PHE A 294 0.04 -15.88 0.81
N PRO A 295 -0.65 -16.44 1.82
CA PRO A 295 -0.36 -16.12 3.20
C PRO A 295 1.03 -16.63 3.59
N PHE A 296 1.65 -15.90 4.51
CA PHE A 296 3.07 -16.04 4.85
C PHE A 296 3.28 -16.11 6.36
N PHE A 297 4.09 -17.08 6.78
CA PHE A 297 4.24 -17.45 8.18
C PHE A 297 5.71 -17.66 8.57
N PHE A 298 5.97 -17.50 9.87
CA PHE A 298 7.16 -18.00 10.55
C PHE A 298 6.78 -19.01 11.61
N TYR A 299 7.40 -20.17 11.57
CA TYR A 299 7.25 -21.24 12.55
C TYR A 299 8.52 -21.22 13.39
N LEU A 300 8.45 -20.69 14.61
CA LEU A 300 9.61 -20.56 15.49
C LEU A 300 9.62 -21.70 16.51
N TYR A 301 10.62 -22.58 16.45
CA TYR A 301 10.71 -23.75 17.31
C TYR A 301 11.49 -23.48 18.59
N LYS A 302 11.13 -24.14 19.69
CA LYS A 302 11.74 -23.95 21.02
C LYS A 302 13.26 -24.17 21.08
N ASP A 303 13.83 -24.89 20.11
CA ASP A 303 15.28 -25.13 20.01
C ASP A 303 16.05 -23.95 19.38
N GLY A 304 15.38 -22.83 19.10
CA GLY A 304 15.98 -21.67 18.45
C GLY A 304 16.05 -21.78 16.93
N THR A 305 15.54 -22.87 16.32
CA THR A 305 15.43 -23.02 14.86
C THR A 305 14.01 -22.69 14.39
N GLY A 306 13.78 -22.64 13.08
CA GLY A 306 12.43 -22.38 12.57
C GLY A 306 12.25 -22.63 11.09
N GLU A 307 11.10 -22.25 10.57
CA GLU A 307 10.78 -22.28 9.15
C GLU A 307 10.05 -21.01 8.74
N ARG A 308 10.35 -20.54 7.54
CA ARG A 308 9.53 -19.60 6.78
C ARG A 308 8.62 -20.41 5.89
N VAL A 309 7.30 -20.20 5.99
CA VAL A 309 6.30 -20.95 5.23
C VAL A 309 5.47 -19.98 4.41
N SER A 310 5.43 -20.19 3.09
CA SER A 310 4.50 -19.51 2.18
C SER A 310 3.53 -20.54 1.65
N LYS A 311 2.24 -20.22 1.62
CA LYS A 311 1.23 -21.10 1.00
C LYS A 311 0.77 -20.51 -0.31
N ASP A 312 0.41 -21.35 -1.26
CA ASP A 312 -0.42 -20.98 -2.41
C ASP A 312 -1.78 -21.64 -2.20
N LEU A 313 -2.78 -20.82 -1.84
CA LEU A 313 -4.12 -21.34 -1.55
C LEU A 313 -4.87 -21.76 -2.81
N VAL A 314 -4.46 -21.29 -4.00
CA VAL A 314 -5.07 -21.65 -5.28
C VAL A 314 -4.52 -22.99 -5.75
N ALA A 315 -3.20 -23.15 -5.74
CA ALA A 315 -2.56 -24.42 -6.12
C ALA A 315 -2.61 -25.48 -4.99
N GLY A 316 -2.96 -25.08 -3.76
CA GLY A 316 -2.95 -25.96 -2.59
C GLY A 316 -1.54 -26.41 -2.19
N THR A 317 -0.52 -25.60 -2.48
CA THR A 317 0.90 -25.95 -2.23
C THR A 317 1.49 -25.14 -1.07
N GLU A 318 2.57 -25.66 -0.48
CA GLU A 318 3.34 -24.94 0.54
C GLU A 318 4.84 -24.96 0.18
N SER A 319 5.48 -23.80 0.28
CA SER A 319 6.92 -23.64 0.21
C SER A 319 7.48 -23.38 1.60
N ARG A 320 8.48 -24.17 2.00
CA ARG A 320 9.12 -24.10 3.31
C ARG A 320 10.61 -23.84 3.15
N ALA A 321 11.13 -22.86 3.87
CA ALA A 321 12.55 -22.56 3.92
C ALA A 321 13.03 -22.55 5.38
N PRO A 322 14.09 -23.27 5.74
CA PRO A 322 14.57 -23.33 7.12
C PRO A 322 15.13 -21.98 7.58
N LEU A 323 14.96 -21.70 8.87
CA LEU A 323 15.67 -20.67 9.61
C LEU A 323 16.79 -21.36 10.40
N SER A 324 18.02 -20.87 10.27
CA SER A 324 19.17 -21.40 11.00
C SER A 324 19.10 -21.05 12.48
N ALA A 325 18.58 -19.86 12.80
CA ALA A 325 18.43 -19.39 14.16
C ALA A 325 17.28 -18.36 14.28
N TRP A 326 16.75 -18.23 15.49
CA TRP A 326 16.01 -17.06 15.92
C TRP A 326 16.27 -16.80 17.40
N THR A 327 16.21 -15.53 17.79
CA THR A 327 16.42 -15.08 19.17
C THR A 327 15.70 -13.76 19.43
N VAL A 328 15.63 -13.36 20.70
CA VAL A 328 15.37 -11.96 21.07
C VAL A 328 16.72 -11.36 21.45
N ASP A 329 17.15 -10.31 20.76
CA ASP A 329 18.45 -9.70 20.98
C ASP A 329 18.46 -8.73 22.18
N GLY A 330 19.62 -8.14 22.47
CA GLY A 330 19.78 -7.21 23.59
C GLY A 330 18.97 -5.91 23.48
N SER A 331 18.46 -5.58 22.30
CA SER A 331 17.54 -4.45 22.08
C SER A 331 16.07 -4.82 22.34
N GLY A 332 15.79 -6.10 22.59
CA GLY A 332 14.45 -6.62 22.74
C GLY A 332 13.74 -6.90 21.41
N ALA A 333 14.45 -6.85 20.27
CA ALA A 333 13.91 -7.20 18.96
C ALA A 333 13.98 -8.71 18.73
N LEU A 334 12.97 -9.29 18.06
CA LEU A 334 13.05 -10.67 17.60
C LEU A 334 13.82 -10.70 16.28
N VAL A 335 14.88 -11.49 16.24
CA VAL A 335 15.76 -11.64 15.09
C VAL A 335 15.66 -13.06 14.57
N THR A 336 15.49 -13.23 13.26
CA THR A 336 15.55 -14.52 12.57
C THR A 336 16.67 -14.52 11.55
N GLU A 337 17.32 -15.66 11.36
CA GLU A 337 18.44 -15.85 10.44
C GLU A 337 18.19 -17.02 9.51
N ARG A 338 18.60 -16.87 8.25
CA ARG A 338 18.60 -17.95 7.26
C ARG A 338 19.66 -17.72 6.20
N THR A 339 20.18 -18.81 5.63
CA THR A 339 21.09 -18.74 4.48
C THR A 339 20.31 -18.96 3.18
N THR A 340 20.60 -18.15 2.16
CA THR A 340 20.01 -18.24 0.82
C THR A 340 21.08 -18.24 -0.25
N GLY A 341 20.83 -18.91 -1.38
CA GLY A 341 21.78 -18.92 -2.51
C GLY A 341 23.16 -19.50 -2.15
N GLY A 342 23.23 -20.37 -1.14
CA GLY A 342 24.47 -20.99 -0.67
C GLY A 342 25.31 -20.14 0.30
N SER A 343 25.24 -18.82 0.25
CA SER A 343 26.18 -17.96 1.00
C SER A 343 25.63 -16.64 1.55
N LEU A 344 24.45 -16.19 1.11
CA LEU A 344 23.85 -14.95 1.60
C LEU A 344 23.10 -15.21 2.91
N LEU A 345 23.65 -14.75 4.04
CA LEU A 345 22.96 -14.73 5.33
C LEU A 345 21.92 -13.61 5.32
N ARG A 346 20.66 -13.94 5.55
CA ARG A 346 19.58 -12.97 5.69
C ARG A 346 19.14 -12.91 7.14
N ARG A 347 19.22 -11.72 7.72
CA ARG A 347 18.76 -11.42 9.07
C ARG A 347 17.51 -10.55 8.98
N ARG A 348 16.42 -11.01 9.56
CA ARG A 348 15.17 -10.25 9.64
C ARG A 348 14.89 -9.89 11.09
N THR A 349 14.62 -8.62 11.34
CA THR A 349 14.46 -8.04 12.67
C THR A 349 13.05 -7.50 12.84
N TRP A 350 12.44 -7.81 13.98
CA TRP A 350 11.10 -7.37 14.37
C TRP A 350 11.17 -6.57 15.67
N GLN A 351 11.26 -5.25 15.52
CA GLN A 351 11.19 -4.35 16.67
C GLN A 351 9.73 -4.25 17.15
N PRO A 352 9.40 -4.64 18.39
CA PRO A 352 8.03 -4.56 18.89
C PRO A 352 7.53 -3.10 18.94
N LEU A 353 6.29 -2.90 18.50
CA LEU A 353 5.59 -1.62 18.54
C LEU A 353 4.40 -1.67 19.51
N ALA A 354 3.48 -2.62 19.32
CA ALA A 354 2.29 -2.76 20.15
C ALA A 354 1.77 -4.20 20.16
N LEU A 355 1.20 -4.65 21.27
CA LEU A 355 0.51 -5.94 21.36
C LEU A 355 -1.01 -5.73 21.42
N ASN A 356 -1.72 -6.18 20.38
CA ASN A 356 -3.17 -6.06 20.26
C ASN A 356 -3.81 -7.45 20.18
N GLY A 357 -4.24 -7.96 21.35
CA GLY A 357 -4.76 -9.32 21.46
C GLY A 357 -3.69 -10.35 21.08
N LYS A 358 -3.87 -11.03 19.94
CA LYS A 358 -2.91 -12.01 19.39
C LYS A 358 -1.93 -11.43 18.36
N ALA A 359 -2.06 -10.16 18.01
CA ALA A 359 -1.23 -9.52 17.00
C ALA A 359 -0.10 -8.72 17.67
N MET A 360 1.16 -9.10 17.41
CA MET A 360 2.33 -8.30 17.73
C MET A 360 2.62 -7.37 16.55
N GLY A 361 2.34 -6.08 16.71
CA GLY A 361 2.75 -5.03 15.80
C GLY A 361 4.25 -4.79 15.90
N VAL A 362 4.91 -4.65 14.76
CA VAL A 362 6.37 -4.54 14.67
C VAL A 362 6.81 -3.55 13.60
N LEU A 363 7.98 -2.96 13.79
CA LEU A 363 8.78 -2.41 12.70
C LEU A 363 9.70 -3.54 12.21
N GLU A 364 9.38 -4.07 11.04
CA GLU A 364 10.10 -5.19 10.40
C GLU A 364 11.14 -4.66 9.41
N SER A 365 12.33 -5.26 9.37
CA SER A 365 13.31 -5.09 8.30
C SER A 365 14.04 -6.41 8.01
N GLU A 366 14.65 -6.53 6.83
CA GLU A 366 15.53 -7.67 6.49
C GLU A 366 16.77 -7.17 5.75
N THR A 367 17.93 -7.58 6.23
CA THR A 367 19.24 -7.27 5.64
C THR A 367 19.94 -8.56 5.25
N GLY A 368 20.47 -8.61 4.03
CA GLY A 368 21.36 -9.64 3.55
C GLY A 368 22.82 -9.27 3.84
N TYR A 369 23.62 -10.25 4.22
CA TYR A 369 25.05 -10.15 4.50
C TYR A 369 25.78 -11.16 3.62
N PHE A 370 26.63 -10.65 2.73
CA PHE A 370 27.46 -11.47 1.87
C PHE A 370 28.70 -11.96 2.63
N PRO A 371 29.37 -13.04 2.17
CA PRO A 371 30.59 -13.55 2.79
C PRO A 371 31.75 -12.54 2.85
N ASP A 372 31.78 -11.59 1.93
CA ASP A 372 32.77 -10.50 1.89
C ASP A 372 32.49 -9.37 2.91
N GLY A 373 31.42 -9.50 3.69
CA GLY A 373 30.98 -8.52 4.70
C GLY A 373 30.10 -7.41 4.15
N SER A 374 29.90 -7.32 2.83
CA SER A 374 28.97 -6.35 2.24
C SER A 374 27.53 -6.68 2.60
N THR A 375 26.65 -5.67 2.55
CA THR A 375 25.24 -5.82 2.93
C THR A 375 24.29 -5.31 1.84
N VAL A 376 23.10 -5.88 1.82
CA VAL A 376 22.00 -5.45 0.94
C VAL A 376 20.70 -5.38 1.73
N VAL A 377 19.94 -4.30 1.56
CA VAL A 377 18.60 -4.20 2.12
C VAL A 377 17.66 -5.08 1.31
N ILE A 378 17.09 -6.09 1.95
CA ILE A 378 16.10 -7.00 1.34
C ILE A 378 14.68 -6.49 1.59
N ILE A 379 14.42 -6.02 2.81
CA ILE A 379 13.19 -5.35 3.20
C ILE A 379 13.60 -4.08 3.93
N PRO A 380 13.34 -2.89 3.36
CA PRO A 380 13.51 -1.65 4.11
C PRO A 380 12.55 -1.66 5.31
N PRO A 381 12.88 -0.96 6.42
CA PRO A 381 12.01 -0.91 7.58
C PRO A 381 10.56 -0.58 7.19
N ARG A 382 9.60 -1.35 7.70
CA ARG A 382 8.17 -1.17 7.42
C ARG A 382 7.34 -1.64 8.61
N VAL A 383 6.14 -1.09 8.75
CA VAL A 383 5.20 -1.57 9.77
C VAL A 383 4.55 -2.86 9.29
N ASN A 384 4.46 -3.85 10.17
CA ASN A 384 3.70 -5.08 9.99
C ASN A 384 3.07 -5.48 11.33
N ALA A 385 2.15 -6.44 11.32
CA ALA A 385 1.73 -7.14 12.52
C ALA A 385 1.87 -8.65 12.32
N TYR A 386 2.27 -9.38 13.36
CA TYR A 386 2.40 -10.83 13.35
C TYR A 386 1.34 -11.44 14.26
N ILE A 387 0.47 -12.27 13.69
CA ILE A 387 -0.68 -12.87 14.36
C ILE A 387 -0.28 -14.24 14.93
N ASP A 388 -0.41 -14.44 16.24
CA ASP A 388 -0.16 -15.73 16.90
C ASP A 388 -1.22 -16.76 16.52
N GLN A 389 -0.81 -17.75 15.72
CA GLN A 389 -1.62 -18.90 15.30
C GLN A 389 -1.47 -20.11 16.25
N GLY A 390 -0.73 -19.95 17.34
CA GLY A 390 -0.53 -20.95 18.37
C GLY A 390 0.88 -21.52 18.39
N LYS A 391 1.04 -22.66 19.07
CA LYS A 391 2.34 -23.29 19.29
C LYS A 391 2.95 -23.82 17.99
N ALA A 392 4.21 -23.47 17.72
CA ALA A 392 4.97 -24.12 16.66
C ALA A 392 5.56 -25.44 17.15
N VAL A 393 5.36 -26.49 16.36
CA VAL A 393 5.89 -27.83 16.63
C VAL A 393 6.67 -28.28 15.41
N LYS A 394 7.92 -28.68 15.63
CA LYS A 394 8.80 -29.19 14.58
C LYS A 394 8.20 -30.49 14.02
N PRO A 395 8.05 -30.64 12.70
CA PRO A 395 7.60 -31.88 12.10
C PRO A 395 8.50 -33.03 12.57
N ALA A 396 7.89 -34.15 12.99
CA ALA A 396 8.68 -35.33 13.34
C ALA A 396 9.47 -35.80 12.11
N VAL A 397 10.72 -36.21 12.30
CA VAL A 397 11.66 -36.62 11.22
C VAL A 397 11.05 -37.64 10.25
N LYS A 398 10.14 -38.51 10.72
CA LYS A 398 9.42 -39.49 9.90
C LYS A 398 8.36 -38.90 8.94
N GLN A 399 7.85 -37.70 9.21
CA GLN A 399 6.83 -37.02 8.40
C GLN A 399 7.46 -36.18 7.28
N ALA A 400 8.62 -35.56 7.53
CA ALA A 400 9.40 -34.84 6.51
C ALA A 400 9.85 -35.78 5.37
N ALA A 401 10.28 -37.00 5.71
CA ALA A 401 10.62 -38.02 4.71
C ALA A 401 9.41 -38.44 3.85
N ARG A 402 8.20 -38.50 4.44
CA ARG A 402 6.96 -38.82 3.70
C ARG A 402 6.50 -37.69 2.77
N GLN A 403 6.63 -36.44 3.19
CA GLN A 403 6.28 -35.27 2.35
C GLN A 403 7.26 -35.07 1.19
N ALA A 404 8.57 -35.26 1.41
CA ALA A 404 9.56 -35.26 0.34
C ALA A 404 9.34 -36.40 -0.68
N THR A 405 8.86 -37.57 -0.22
CA THR A 405 8.53 -38.69 -1.11
C THR A 405 7.21 -38.48 -1.88
N GLN A 406 6.27 -37.70 -1.35
CA GLN A 406 5.03 -37.36 -2.05
C GLN A 406 5.21 -36.28 -3.12
N SER A 407 6.09 -35.28 -2.92
CA SER A 407 6.39 -34.29 -3.98
C SER A 407 7.15 -34.91 -5.16
N LEU A 408 7.86 -36.03 -4.94
CA LEU A 408 8.54 -36.82 -5.98
C LEU A 408 7.60 -37.81 -6.70
N ARG A 409 6.35 -37.99 -6.24
CA ARG A 409 5.42 -39.00 -6.76
C ARG A 409 4.19 -38.43 -7.48
N SER A 410 4.07 -37.12 -7.70
CA SER A 410 3.07 -36.58 -8.62
C SER A 410 3.41 -37.03 -10.06
N PRO A 411 2.66 -37.96 -10.68
CA PRO A 411 2.94 -38.36 -12.05
C PRO A 411 2.38 -37.29 -12.98
N SER A 412 3.22 -36.82 -13.90
CA SER A 412 2.79 -36.16 -15.13
C SER A 412 1.81 -37.06 -15.89
N SER A 413 0.50 -36.83 -15.78
CA SER A 413 -0.47 -37.46 -16.66
C SER A 413 -0.56 -36.67 -17.96
N SER A 414 0.42 -36.83 -18.86
CA SER A 414 0.26 -36.51 -20.27
C SER A 414 -0.53 -37.64 -20.92
N ARG A 415 -1.85 -37.45 -21.08
CA ARG A 415 -2.63 -38.24 -22.04
C ARG A 415 -2.37 -37.67 -23.43
N SER A 416 -1.64 -38.43 -24.25
CA SER A 416 -1.68 -38.27 -25.69
C SER A 416 -3.06 -38.70 -26.21
N LEU A 417 -3.66 -37.85 -27.03
CA LEU A 417 -4.73 -38.23 -27.95
C LEU A 417 -4.35 -37.65 -29.31
N SER A 418 -3.68 -38.48 -30.11
CA SER A 418 -3.56 -38.27 -31.54
C SER A 418 -4.83 -38.77 -32.24
N ARG A 419 -5.31 -37.98 -33.20
CA ARG A 419 -5.86 -38.49 -34.46
C ARG A 419 -4.91 -38.10 -35.57
#